data_AF-A0A3Q0J9I1-F1
#
_entry.id   AF-A0A3Q0J9I1-F1
#
_cell.length_a   1.000
_cell.length_b   1.000
_cell.length_c   1.000
_cell.angle_alpha   90.00
_cell.angle_beta   90.00
_cell.angle_gamma   90.00
#
_symmetry.space_group_name_H-M   'P 1'
#
loop_
_entity.id
_entity.type
_entity.pdbx_description
1 polymer ?
#
loop_
_entity_poly.entity_id
_entity_poly.type
_entity_poly.pdbx_seq_one_letter_code
_entity_poly.pdbx_strand_id
1 'polypeptide(L)'
;MVIVPLFADQKQNGQKAEEEGYGLMVDFDVFDYEELRRKVHQVLYEPKYKTNVQRLSTIFRSEPLHPLQKAIRSIEYVIAHRGAPHLKTKARANNTYPIPLEK
;
A
#
# COMPACT_ATOMS: atom_id res chain seq x y z
N MET A 1 -8.80 6.88 6.80
CA MET A 1 -9.15 5.87 5.77
C MET A 1 -10.02 4.79 6.40
N VAL A 2 -10.95 4.18 5.66
CA VAL A 2 -11.67 2.96 6.09
C VAL A 2 -11.28 1.84 5.15
N ILE A 3 -10.78 0.73 5.68
CA ILE A 3 -10.21 -0.39 4.91
C ILE A 3 -11.10 -1.60 5.05
N VAL A 4 -11.52 -2.18 3.92
CA VAL A 4 -12.27 -3.44 3.86
C VAL A 4 -11.37 -4.46 3.16
N PRO A 5 -10.59 -5.26 3.91
CA PRO A 5 -9.59 -6.14 3.33
C PRO A 5 -10.24 -7.39 2.73
N LEU A 6 -9.91 -7.70 1.48
CA LEU A 6 -10.42 -8.88 0.77
C LEU A 6 -9.38 -10.00 0.65
N PHE A 7 -8.16 -9.65 0.27
CA PHE A 7 -7.07 -10.62 0.06
C PHE A 7 -5.70 -9.94 0.09
N ALA A 8 -4.64 -10.76 0.04
CA ALA A 8 -3.24 -10.36 -0.03
C ALA A 8 -2.81 -9.44 1.13
N ASP A 9 -2.25 -8.28 0.82
CA ASP A 9 -1.57 -7.37 1.75
C ASP A 9 -2.52 -6.39 2.45
N GLN A 10 -3.78 -6.30 2.03
CA GLN A 10 -4.74 -5.33 2.55
C GLN A 10 -4.96 -5.46 4.07
N LYS A 11 -4.95 -6.68 4.62
CA LYS A 11 -5.11 -6.91 6.07
C LYS A 11 -3.95 -6.30 6.86
N GLN A 12 -2.71 -6.50 6.39
CA GLN A 12 -1.52 -5.94 7.03
C GLN A 12 -1.48 -4.41 6.89
N ASN A 13 -1.84 -3.89 5.71
CA ASN A 13 -1.95 -2.45 5.49
C ASN A 13 -3.05 -1.82 6.36
N GLY A 14 -4.14 -2.55 6.60
CA GLY A 14 -5.23 -2.21 7.50
C GLY A 14 -4.77 -2.07 8.95
N GLN A 15 -4.11 -3.11 9.47
CA GLN A 15 -3.53 -3.10 10.83
C GLN A 15 -2.56 -1.94 11.02
N LYS A 16 -1.64 -1.75 10.07
CA LYS A 16 -0.71 -0.62 10.10
C LYS A 16 -1.43 0.73 10.10
N ALA A 17 -2.53 0.86 9.38
CA ALA A 17 -3.32 2.10 9.35
C ALA A 17 -3.99 2.42 10.69
N GLU A 18 -4.42 1.39 11.42
CA GLU A 18 -4.96 1.52 12.77
C GLU A 18 -3.86 1.85 13.78
N GLU A 19 -2.73 1.13 13.74
CA GLU A 19 -1.57 1.35 14.61
C GLU A 19 -1.01 2.77 14.48
N GLU A 20 -0.87 3.26 13.24
CA GLU A 20 -0.41 4.62 12.95
C GLU A 20 -1.52 5.68 13.07
N GLY A 21 -2.76 5.25 13.38
CA GLY A 21 -3.89 6.11 13.71
C GLY A 21 -4.41 6.97 12.56
N TYR A 22 -4.20 6.58 11.30
CA TYR A 22 -4.71 7.30 10.12
C TYR A 22 -5.90 6.59 9.44
N GLY A 23 -6.29 5.41 9.93
CA GLY A 23 -7.45 4.69 9.42
C GLY A 23 -8.02 3.68 10.41
N LEU A 24 -9.09 3.04 9.94
CA LEU A 24 -9.79 1.96 10.62
C LEU A 24 -9.99 0.82 9.63
N MET A 25 -9.96 -0.42 10.12
CA MET A 25 -10.25 -1.62 9.35
C MET A 25 -11.67 -2.10 9.67
N VAL A 26 -12.36 -2.66 8.69
CA VAL A 26 -13.66 -3.32 8.80
C VAL A 26 -13.46 -4.79 8.48
N ASP A 27 -14.09 -5.69 9.21
CA ASP A 27 -14.04 -7.11 8.88
C ASP A 27 -15.03 -7.39 7.74
N PHE A 28 -14.52 -7.79 6.58
CA PHE A 28 -15.33 -8.01 5.37
C PHE A 28 -16.42 -9.07 5.56
N ASP A 29 -16.16 -10.10 6.39
CA ASP A 29 -17.06 -11.25 6.49
C ASP A 29 -18.29 -10.97 7.37
N VAL A 30 -18.23 -9.97 8.26
CA VAL A 30 -19.20 -9.80 9.35
C VAL A 30 -19.73 -8.39 9.57
N PHE A 31 -19.28 -7.38 8.82
CA PHE A 31 -19.75 -6.01 9.02
C PHE A 31 -21.17 -5.78 8.53
N ASP A 32 -21.88 -4.86 9.17
CA ASP A 32 -23.16 -4.36 8.72
C ASP A 32 -23.11 -2.88 8.31
N TYR A 33 -24.25 -2.36 7.83
CA TYR A 33 -24.37 -0.95 7.43
C TYR A 33 -24.00 0.02 8.56
N GLU A 34 -24.43 -0.25 9.79
CA GLU A 34 -24.22 0.67 10.91
C GLU A 34 -22.76 0.71 11.36
N GLU A 35 -22.07 -0.44 11.35
CA GLU A 35 -20.64 -0.49 11.64
C GLU A 35 -19.85 0.32 10.60
N LEU A 36 -20.11 0.10 9.31
CA LEU A 36 -19.45 0.82 8.23
C LEU A 36 -19.72 2.32 8.34
N ARG A 37 -20.99 2.71 8.50
CA ARG A 37 -21.41 4.11 8.66
C ARG A 37 -20.71 4.75 9.85
N ARG A 38 -20.65 4.08 11.00
CA ARG A 38 -19.97 4.56 12.20
C ARG A 38 -18.49 4.77 11.97
N LYS A 39 -17.78 3.80 11.37
CA LYS A 39 -16.33 3.90 11.10
C LYS A 39 -16.01 5.00 10.09
N VAL A 40 -16.84 5.16 9.05
CA VAL A 40 -16.73 6.27 8.09
C VAL A 40 -16.93 7.61 8.80
N HIS A 41 -17.98 7.74 9.61
CA HIS A 41 -18.25 8.95 10.38
C HIS A 41 -17.09 9.28 11.34
N GLN A 42 -16.54 8.27 11.99
CA GLN A 42 -15.41 8.42 12.88
C GLN A 42 -14.18 9.00 12.16
N VAL A 43 -13.82 8.44 11.00
CA VAL A 43 -12.67 8.88 10.20
C VAL A 43 -12.86 10.30 9.66
N LEU A 44 -14.08 10.68 9.31
CA LEU A 44 -14.39 11.99 8.74
C LEU A 44 -14.34 13.12 9.79
N TYR A 45 -14.79 12.86 11.02
CA TYR A 45 -15.04 13.92 12.00
C TYR A 45 -14.08 13.90 13.19
N GLU A 46 -13.38 12.80 13.49
CA GLU A 46 -12.31 12.85 14.49
C GLU A 46 -11.02 13.41 13.86
N PRO A 47 -10.46 14.51 14.41
CA PRO A 47 -9.33 15.20 13.78
C PRO A 47 -8.05 14.37 13.74
N LYS A 48 -7.88 13.41 14.66
CA LYS A 48 -6.66 12.59 14.79
C LYS A 48 -6.28 11.88 13.49
N TYR A 49 -7.26 11.39 12.72
CA TYR A 49 -7.00 10.68 11.46
C TYR A 49 -6.39 11.60 10.41
N LYS A 50 -6.88 12.85 10.32
CA LYS A 50 -6.34 13.87 9.43
C LYS A 50 -4.95 14.32 9.88
N THR A 51 -4.76 14.57 11.17
CA THR A 51 -3.46 14.98 11.71
C THR A 51 -2.39 13.90 11.50
N ASN A 52 -2.72 12.64 11.75
CA ASN A 52 -1.80 11.53 11.59
C ASN A 52 -1.45 11.29 10.12
N VAL A 53 -2.43 11.31 9.21
CA VAL A 53 -2.12 11.16 7.78
C VAL A 53 -1.30 12.33 7.25
N GLN A 54 -1.52 13.56 7.73
CA GLN A 54 -0.70 14.72 7.35
C GLN A 54 0.74 14.57 7.85
N ARG A 55 0.95 14.14 9.11
CA ARG A 55 2.27 13.85 9.67
C ARG A 55 3.02 12.82 8.83
N LEU A 56 2.38 11.69 8.55
CA LEU A 56 2.97 10.62 7.73
C LEU A 56 3.25 11.09 6.30
N SER A 57 2.36 11.90 5.73
CA SER A 57 2.53 12.48 4.40
C SER A 57 3.74 13.41 4.33
N THR A 58 4.01 14.19 5.38
CA THR A 58 5.23 15.01 5.49
C THR A 58 6.46 14.13 5.55
N ILE A 59 6.46 13.08 6.38
CA ILE A 59 7.59 12.14 6.48
C ILE A 59 7.86 11.48 5.12
N PHE A 60 6.83 10.98 4.45
CA PHE A 60 6.94 10.36 3.14
C PHE A 60 7.48 11.32 2.06
N ARG A 61 7.10 12.60 2.11
CA ARG A 61 7.63 13.60 1.17
C ARG A 61 9.02 14.10 1.53
N SER A 62 9.45 13.96 2.79
CA SER A 62 10.78 14.35 3.26
C SER A 62 11.89 13.37 2.86
N GLU A 63 11.58 12.36 2.04
CA GLU A 63 12.58 11.39 1.59
C GLU A 63 13.79 12.09 0.92
N PRO A 64 15.03 11.72 1.25
CA PRO A 64 16.24 12.43 0.80
C PRO A 64 16.45 12.45 -0.71
N LEU A 65 15.90 11.46 -1.42
CA LEU A 65 16.02 11.33 -2.86
C LEU A 65 14.66 11.58 -3.50
N HIS A 66 14.62 12.55 -4.41
CA HIS A 66 13.43 12.82 -5.21
C HIS A 66 12.99 11.55 -5.97
N PRO A 67 11.69 11.26 -6.12
CA PRO A 67 11.21 10.05 -6.78
C PRO A 67 11.81 9.80 -8.17
N LEU A 68 12.03 10.86 -8.95
CA LEU A 68 12.69 10.78 -10.25
C LEU A 68 14.14 10.27 -10.14
N GLN A 69 14.90 10.75 -9.16
CA GLN A 69 16.28 10.29 -8.96
C GLN A 69 16.32 8.84 -8.48
N LYS A 70 15.37 8.42 -7.64
CA LYS A 70 15.23 7.00 -7.26
C LYS A 70 14.96 6.12 -8.49
N ALA A 71 14.10 6.57 -9.41
CA ALA A 71 13.81 5.86 -10.64
C ALA A 71 15.04 5.76 -11.56
N ILE A 72 15.75 6.87 -11.79
CA ILE A 72 17.01 6.90 -12.56
C ILE A 72 18.01 5.91 -11.97
N ARG A 73 18.27 5.97 -10.66
CA ARG A 73 19.17 5.04 -9.97
C ARG A 73 18.75 3.58 -10.12
N SER A 74 17.45 3.30 -10.08
CA SER A 74 16.93 1.94 -10.25
C SER A 74 17.17 1.42 -11.66
N ILE A 75 16.99 2.28 -12.68
CA ILE A 75 17.28 1.97 -14.09
C ILE A 75 18.78 1.73 -14.28
N GLU A 76 19.63 2.62 -13.78
CA GLU A 76 21.10 2.48 -13.83
C GLU A 76 21.55 1.17 -13.17
N TYR A 77 20.98 0.82 -12.02
CA TYR A 77 21.27 -0.43 -11.33
C TYR A 77 20.91 -1.64 -12.19
N VAL A 78 19.72 -1.65 -12.81
CA VAL A 78 19.29 -2.75 -13.69
C VAL A 78 20.21 -2.89 -14.89
N ILE A 79 20.60 -1.79 -15.54
CA ILE A 79 21.53 -1.78 -16.68
C ILE A 79 22.91 -2.33 -16.25
N ALA A 80 23.47 -1.80 -15.15
CA ALA A 80 24.78 -2.20 -14.64
C ALA A 80 24.84 -3.71 -14.29
N HIS A 81 23.72 -4.30 -13.88
CA HIS A 81 23.62 -5.72 -13.52
C HIS A 81 23.01 -6.57 -14.63
N ARG A 82 23.13 -6.16 -15.89
CA ARG A 82 22.69 -6.92 -17.08
C ARG A 82 21.24 -7.41 -16.98
N GLY A 83 20.34 -6.53 -16.51
CA GLY A 83 18.93 -6.83 -16.30
C GLY A 83 18.58 -7.36 -14.90
N ALA A 84 19.52 -7.31 -13.94
CA ALA A 84 19.35 -7.67 -12.52
C ALA A 84 18.54 -8.97 -12.30
N PRO A 85 19.01 -10.12 -12.82
CA PRO A 85 18.25 -11.38 -12.75
C PRO A 85 17.94 -11.83 -11.32
N HIS A 86 18.76 -11.44 -10.34
CA HIS A 86 18.57 -11.73 -8.91
C HIS A 86 17.42 -10.96 -8.26
N LEU A 87 16.94 -9.85 -8.86
CA LEU A 87 15.76 -9.12 -8.38
C LEU A 87 14.45 -9.69 -8.92
N LYS A 88 14.49 -10.65 -9.86
CA LYS A 88 13.29 -11.28 -10.40
C LYS A 88 12.73 -12.25 -9.38
N THR A 89 11.44 -12.09 -9.06
CA THR A 89 10.75 -13.05 -8.19
C THR A 89 10.67 -14.43 -8.86
N LYS A 90 10.97 -15.49 -8.11
CA LYS A 90 10.80 -16.87 -8.57
C LYS A 90 9.34 -17.22 -8.83
N ALA A 91 8.40 -16.50 -8.20
CA ALA A 91 6.97 -16.68 -8.40
C ALA A 91 6.52 -16.41 -9.85
N ARG A 92 7.29 -15.61 -10.62
CA ARG A 92 6.98 -15.31 -12.03
C ARG A 92 6.96 -16.57 -12.91
N ALA A 93 7.81 -17.56 -12.60
CA ALA A 93 7.86 -18.82 -13.35
C ALA A 93 6.71 -19.77 -13.00
N ASN A 94 6.04 -19.55 -11.87
CA ASN A 94 4.96 -20.38 -11.34
C ASN A 94 3.58 -19.74 -11.54
N ASN A 95 3.44 -18.83 -12.51
CA ASN A 95 2.18 -18.15 -12.76
C ASN A 95 1.13 -19.14 -13.26
N THR A 96 0.13 -19.43 -12.43
CA THR A 96 -1.01 -20.32 -12.73
C THR A 96 -2.00 -19.70 -13.73
N TYR A 97 -1.86 -18.43 -14.10
CA TYR A 97 -2.67 -17.74 -15.09
C TYR A 97 -1.78 -17.16 -16.20
N PRO A 98 -1.58 -17.86 -17.34
CA PRO A 98 -0.76 -17.34 -18.42
C PRO A 98 -1.40 -16.09 -19.00
N ILE A 99 -0.80 -14.91 -18.75
CA ILE A 99 -1.11 -13.69 -19.49
C ILE A 99 -0.54 -13.91 -20.89
N PRO A 100 -1.34 -13.92 -21.96
CA PRO A 100 -0.82 -14.03 -23.31
C PRO A 100 0.06 -12.81 -23.57
N LEU A 101 1.37 -13.04 -23.69
CA LEU A 101 2.28 -12.03 -24.23
C LEU A 101 2.17 -12.16 -25.75
N GLU A 102 1.43 -11.25 -26.37
CA GLU A 102 1.55 -11.05 -27.82
C GLU A 102 3.02 -10.74 -28.13
N LYS A 103 3.54 -11.43 -29.14
CA LYS A 103 4.91 -11.32 -29.62
C LYS A 103 5.07 -10.10 -30.54
#